data_AF-A0A957KQZ9-F1
#
_entry.id   AF-A0A957KQZ9-F1
#
_cell.length_a   1.000
_cell.length_b   1.000
_cell.length_c   1.000
_cell.angle_alpha   90.00
_cell.angle_beta   90.00
_cell.angle_gamma   90.00
#
_symmetry.space_group_name_H-M   'P 1'
#
loop_
_entity.id
_entity.type
_entity.pdbx_description
1 polymer ?
#
loop_
_entity_poly.entity_id
_entity_poly.type
_entity_poly.pdbx_seq_one_letter_code
_entity_poly.pdbx_strand_id
1 'polypeptide(L)'
;MPEIRFDTYYRYDDLTRLLHAYAAEYPGLVQITSIGKSYEGRDIWLATVTDFATGPAAEKPALWVDGNIHASEVSPSSACLYFIQQLTAGHGQEPAITNVLDTRAYYICPRINPDGAEWALADVPKIIRSSTRPYPYDEEPVEGLRQEDVDGDGRMLLMRVADPNGGWKISPDEPRLMVRRAPDESGGQYYRILPEGRIDNYDGITIRMQRKKQGLDLNRNFPMGWRTEGEQSGAGPYPASEPEVRAIVDFIAAHPNITGGVAFH
;
A
#
# COMPACT_ATOMS: atom_id res chain seq x y z
N MET A 1 -4.56 26.30 7.00
CA MET A 1 -3.83 25.03 6.71
C MET A 1 -4.64 23.85 7.22
N PRO A 2 -4.97 22.86 6.38
CA PRO A 2 -5.60 21.62 6.82
C PRO A 2 -4.73 20.90 7.85
N GLU A 3 -5.31 20.42 8.94
CA GLU A 3 -4.58 19.69 9.96
C GLU A 3 -4.41 18.21 9.55
N ILE A 4 -3.16 17.81 9.30
CA ILE A 4 -2.82 16.41 9.13
C ILE A 4 -2.34 15.86 10.46
N ARG A 5 -3.06 14.88 10.99
CA ARG A 5 -2.60 14.05 12.10
C ARG A 5 -1.75 12.89 11.56
N PHE A 6 -0.55 12.71 12.12
CA PHE A 6 0.40 11.65 11.74
C PHE A 6 0.37 10.44 12.69
N ASP A 7 -0.58 10.43 13.63
CA ASP A 7 -0.85 9.33 14.56
C ASP A 7 -2.00 8.43 14.08
N THR A 8 -2.46 8.62 12.83
CA THR A 8 -3.60 7.91 12.25
C THR A 8 -3.40 7.67 10.75
N TYR A 9 -4.10 6.66 10.22
CA TYR A 9 -4.17 6.39 8.78
C TYR A 9 -5.56 6.74 8.27
N TYR A 10 -5.61 7.50 7.16
CA TYR A 10 -6.86 7.99 6.61
C TYR A 10 -7.54 6.97 5.69
N ARG A 11 -8.85 6.83 5.85
CA ARG A 11 -9.75 6.22 4.87
C ARG A 11 -9.82 7.09 3.62
N TYR A 12 -10.30 6.51 2.53
CA TYR A 12 -10.36 7.15 1.22
C TYR A 12 -11.05 8.52 1.22
N ASP A 13 -12.21 8.62 1.88
CA ASP A 13 -12.98 9.88 1.92
C ASP A 13 -12.25 10.98 2.68
N ASP A 14 -11.62 10.65 3.81
CA ASP A 14 -10.82 11.61 4.58
C ASP A 14 -9.56 12.03 3.86
N LEU A 15 -8.86 11.09 3.21
CA LEU A 15 -7.70 11.39 2.37
C LEU A 15 -8.10 12.34 1.23
N THR A 16 -9.21 12.05 0.56
CA THR A 16 -9.78 12.88 -0.52
C THR A 16 -10.09 14.28 -0.01
N ARG A 17 -10.81 14.39 1.11
CA ARG A 17 -11.15 15.66 1.75
C ARG A 17 -9.91 16.47 2.12
N LEU A 18 -8.87 15.83 2.68
CA LEU A 18 -7.61 16.49 3.02
C LEU A 18 -6.92 17.04 1.78
N LEU A 19 -6.79 16.24 0.71
CA LEU A 19 -6.17 16.68 -0.55
C LEU A 19 -6.89 17.91 -1.14
N HIS A 20 -8.22 17.86 -1.22
CA HIS A 20 -9.01 19.00 -1.70
C HIS A 20 -8.93 20.23 -0.79
N ALA A 21 -8.84 20.03 0.53
CA ALA A 21 -8.63 21.12 1.47
C ALA A 21 -7.26 21.81 1.26
N TYR A 22 -6.21 21.06 0.91
CA TYR A 22 -4.91 21.64 0.57
C TYR A 22 -4.95 22.46 -0.73
N ALA A 23 -5.63 21.99 -1.77
CA ALA A 23 -5.83 22.79 -2.99
C ALA A 23 -6.66 24.05 -2.74
N ALA A 24 -7.66 24.00 -1.86
CA ALA A 24 -8.46 25.17 -1.51
C ALA A 24 -7.67 26.21 -0.69
N GLU A 25 -6.81 25.75 0.22
CA GLU A 25 -5.97 26.61 1.05
C GLU A 25 -4.80 27.23 0.25
N TYR A 26 -4.18 26.44 -0.64
CA TYR A 26 -3.00 26.84 -1.42
C TYR A 26 -3.26 26.79 -2.93
N PRO A 27 -4.23 27.54 -3.47
CA PRO A 27 -4.62 27.43 -4.88
C PRO A 27 -3.53 27.89 -5.86
N GLY A 28 -2.57 28.70 -5.40
CA GLY A 28 -1.40 29.09 -6.17
C GLY A 28 -0.27 28.05 -6.17
N LEU A 29 -0.37 27.01 -5.32
CA LEU A 29 0.67 25.98 -5.17
C LEU A 29 0.20 24.55 -5.46
N VAL A 30 -1.08 24.24 -5.23
CA VAL A 30 -1.60 22.87 -5.23
C VAL A 30 -2.82 22.76 -6.13
N GLN A 31 -2.79 21.78 -7.04
CA GLN A 31 -3.93 21.35 -7.83
C GLN A 31 -4.18 19.85 -7.63
N ILE A 32 -5.42 19.46 -7.34
CA ILE A 32 -5.82 18.05 -7.25
C ILE A 32 -6.55 17.63 -8.52
N THR A 33 -6.14 16.49 -9.09
CA THR A 33 -6.80 15.87 -10.23
C THR A 33 -6.90 14.37 -10.04
N SER A 34 -7.89 13.74 -10.66
CA SER A 34 -7.94 12.28 -10.77
C SER A 34 -7.19 11.84 -12.03
N ILE A 35 -6.23 10.93 -11.88
CA ILE A 35 -5.47 10.37 -13.02
C ILE A 35 -6.10 9.10 -13.58
N GLY A 36 -7.16 8.61 -12.94
CA GLY A 36 -7.85 7.39 -13.32
C GLY A 36 -8.77 6.89 -12.21
N LYS A 37 -9.40 5.76 -12.46
CA LYS A 37 -10.24 5.06 -11.49
C LYS A 37 -9.60 3.74 -11.11
N SER A 38 -9.75 3.32 -9.86
CA SER A 38 -9.40 1.98 -9.40
C SER A 38 -10.38 0.91 -9.93
N TYR A 39 -10.10 -0.36 -9.66
CA TYR A 39 -10.96 -1.47 -10.04
C TYR A 39 -12.39 -1.35 -9.48
N GLU A 40 -12.56 -0.89 -8.24
CA GLU A 40 -13.85 -0.63 -7.59
C GLU A 40 -14.39 0.79 -7.86
N GLY A 41 -13.74 1.57 -8.73
CA GLY A 41 -14.26 2.84 -9.23
C GLY A 41 -13.93 4.08 -8.41
N ARG A 42 -12.97 4.02 -7.48
CA ARG A 42 -12.48 5.18 -6.71
C ARG A 42 -11.52 6.01 -7.55
N ASP A 43 -11.56 7.34 -7.43
CA ASP A 43 -10.56 8.22 -8.05
C ASP A 43 -9.17 7.96 -7.49
N ILE A 44 -8.19 7.93 -8.38
CA ILE A 44 -6.77 7.90 -8.04
C ILE A 44 -6.28 9.34 -8.05
N TRP A 45 -6.18 9.93 -6.85
CA TRP A 45 -5.86 11.34 -6.70
C TRP A 45 -4.37 11.63 -6.88
N LEU A 46 -4.09 12.65 -7.68
CA LEU A 46 -2.78 13.25 -7.85
C LEU A 46 -2.82 14.70 -7.39
N ALA A 47 -1.89 15.06 -6.51
CA ALA A 47 -1.56 16.43 -6.16
C ALA A 47 -0.40 16.92 -7.03
N THR A 48 -0.68 17.90 -7.89
CA THR A 48 0.36 18.67 -8.56
C THR A 48 0.76 19.83 -7.65
N VAL A 49 2.03 19.87 -7.24
CA VAL A 49 2.56 20.88 -6.32
C VAL A 49 3.72 21.64 -6.99
N THR A 50 3.56 22.94 -7.20
CA THR A 50 4.54 23.87 -7.79
C THR A 50 4.06 25.30 -7.58
N ASP A 51 4.93 26.31 -7.65
CA ASP A 51 4.43 27.69 -7.73
C ASP A 51 3.90 28.01 -9.13
N PHE A 52 2.58 28.09 -9.28
CA PHE A 52 1.95 28.39 -10.57
C PHE A 52 2.19 29.84 -11.04
N ALA A 53 2.63 30.75 -10.16
CA ALA A 53 2.98 32.12 -10.55
C ALA A 53 4.28 32.20 -11.37
N THR A 54 5.16 31.21 -11.23
CA THR A 54 6.44 31.12 -11.96
C THR A 54 6.39 30.23 -13.20
N GLY A 55 5.20 29.74 -13.57
CA GLY A 55 4.95 28.98 -14.79
C GLY A 55 4.14 27.70 -14.56
N PRO A 56 3.58 27.11 -15.62
CA PRO A 56 2.79 25.89 -15.52
C PRO A 56 3.66 24.68 -15.16
N ALA A 57 3.10 23.73 -14.41
CA ALA A 57 3.82 22.53 -13.95
C ALA A 57 4.47 21.74 -15.09
N ALA A 58 3.78 21.61 -16.24
CA ALA A 58 4.25 20.87 -17.40
C ALA A 58 5.50 21.45 -18.09
N GLU A 59 5.82 22.73 -17.84
CA GLU A 59 7.00 23.41 -18.41
C GLU A 59 8.21 23.36 -17.47
N LYS A 60 8.04 22.85 -16.25
CA LYS A 60 9.12 22.72 -15.25
C LYS A 60 9.58 21.26 -15.17
N PRO A 61 10.88 20.97 -14.93
CA PRO A 61 11.32 19.63 -14.58
C PRO A 61 10.55 19.12 -13.36
N ALA A 62 10.06 17.87 -13.44
CA ALA A 62 9.16 17.32 -12.44
C ALA A 62 9.71 16.06 -11.78
N LEU A 63 9.38 15.90 -10.51
CA LEU A 63 9.57 14.66 -9.76
C LEU A 63 8.22 13.97 -9.55
N TRP A 64 8.14 12.70 -9.93
CA TRP A 64 7.02 11.83 -9.57
C TRP A 64 7.24 11.29 -8.15
N VAL A 65 6.20 11.30 -7.32
CA VAL A 65 6.23 10.72 -5.98
C VAL A 65 4.95 9.95 -5.76
N ASP A 66 5.04 8.70 -5.35
CA ASP A 66 3.87 7.90 -5.06
C ASP A 66 4.00 7.08 -3.77
N GLY A 67 2.86 6.60 -3.29
CA GLY A 67 2.79 5.71 -2.16
C GLY A 67 1.61 4.75 -2.22
N ASN A 68 1.70 3.71 -1.38
CA ASN A 68 0.62 2.78 -1.07
C ASN A 68 0.10 2.06 -2.33
N ILE A 69 1.03 1.58 -3.15
CA ILE A 69 0.74 0.63 -4.23
C ILE A 69 0.41 -0.76 -3.68
N HIS A 70 1.12 -1.19 -2.63
CA HIS A 70 0.70 -2.35 -1.84
C HIS A 70 -0.31 -1.89 -0.78
N ALA A 71 -1.41 -2.63 -0.68
CA ALA A 71 -2.62 -2.27 0.05
C ALA A 71 -2.37 -2.02 1.55
N SER A 72 -1.64 -2.91 2.21
CA SER A 72 -1.37 -2.83 3.65
C SER A 72 -0.23 -1.89 4.04
N GLU A 73 0.56 -1.42 3.07
CA GLU A 73 1.65 -0.45 3.27
C GLU A 73 1.06 0.97 3.27
N VAL A 74 0.30 1.30 4.33
CA VAL A 74 -0.48 2.55 4.40
C VAL A 74 0.34 3.78 4.84
N SER A 75 1.48 3.57 5.50
CA SER A 75 2.40 4.64 5.91
C SER A 75 2.94 5.49 4.75
N PRO A 76 3.27 4.92 3.57
CA PRO A 76 3.51 5.66 2.34
C PRO A 76 2.50 6.78 2.02
N SER A 77 1.19 6.59 2.23
CA SER A 77 0.21 7.66 2.03
C SER A 77 0.43 8.84 2.97
N SER A 78 0.75 8.55 4.24
CA SER A 78 1.10 9.58 5.23
C SER A 78 2.41 10.28 4.89
N ALA A 79 3.40 9.58 4.32
CA ALA A 79 4.65 10.17 3.85
C ALA A 79 4.41 11.17 2.71
N CYS A 80 3.56 10.82 1.73
CA CYS A 80 3.15 11.76 0.67
C CYS A 80 2.42 12.98 1.21
N LEU A 81 1.50 12.79 2.16
CA LEU A 81 0.80 13.88 2.85
C LEU A 81 1.76 14.81 3.61
N TYR A 82 2.72 14.24 4.34
CA TYR A 82 3.78 14.99 5.00
C TYR A 82 4.59 15.82 4.00
N PHE A 83 4.95 15.23 2.86
CA PHE A 83 5.70 15.93 1.82
C PHE A 83 4.92 17.11 1.23
N ILE A 84 3.62 16.96 0.96
CA ILE A 84 2.74 18.05 0.54
C ILE A 84 2.71 19.16 1.59
N GLN A 85 2.57 18.80 2.87
CA GLN A 85 2.56 19.76 3.98
C GLN A 85 3.90 20.52 4.08
N GLN A 86 5.04 19.85 3.96
CA GLN A 86 6.36 20.50 4.00
C GLN A 86 6.53 21.49 2.85
N LEU A 87 6.20 21.09 1.61
CA LEU A 87 6.30 21.96 0.45
C LEU A 87 5.41 23.21 0.58
N THR A 88 4.15 23.03 0.99
CA THR A 88 3.20 24.14 1.11
C THR A 88 3.48 25.06 2.29
N ALA A 89 3.87 24.52 3.45
CA ALA A 89 4.21 25.32 4.63
C ALA A 89 5.54 26.06 4.47
N GLY A 90 6.49 25.45 3.76
CA GLY A 90 7.83 26.00 3.55
C GLY A 90 7.91 27.06 2.44
N HIS A 91 6.97 27.10 1.49
CA HIS A 91 6.96 28.12 0.45
C HIS A 91 6.83 29.53 1.05
N GLY A 92 7.73 30.43 0.67
CA GLY A 92 7.82 31.78 1.21
C GLY A 92 8.45 31.89 2.60
N GLN A 93 8.67 30.78 3.31
CA GLN A 93 9.32 30.75 4.63
C GLN A 93 10.76 30.22 4.56
N GLU A 94 10.97 29.17 3.77
CA GLU A 94 12.26 28.50 3.61
C GLU A 94 12.81 28.73 2.20
N PRO A 95 13.94 29.45 2.03
CA PRO A 95 14.49 29.77 0.72
C PRO A 95 14.74 28.54 -0.17
N ALA A 96 15.11 27.41 0.43
CA ALA A 96 15.32 26.16 -0.29
C ALA A 96 14.01 25.59 -0.87
N ILE A 97 12.93 25.59 -0.08
CA ILE A 97 11.61 25.09 -0.50
C ILE A 97 11.00 26.02 -1.55
N THR A 98 11.08 27.34 -1.34
CA THR A 98 10.64 28.33 -2.34
C THR A 98 11.35 28.11 -3.67
N ASN A 99 12.69 28.02 -3.67
CA ASN A 99 13.45 27.80 -4.89
C ASN A 99 13.07 26.50 -5.61
N VAL A 100 12.77 25.42 -4.90
CA VAL A 100 12.35 24.18 -5.58
C VAL A 100 10.95 24.27 -6.18
N LEU A 101 10.00 24.95 -5.54
CA LEU A 101 8.66 25.14 -6.11
C LEU A 101 8.61 26.16 -7.25
N ASP A 102 9.49 27.16 -7.21
CA ASP A 102 9.60 28.16 -8.28
C ASP A 102 10.11 27.50 -9.59
N THR A 103 11.03 26.54 -9.48
CA THR A 103 11.75 25.99 -10.64
C THR A 103 11.43 24.53 -10.97
N ARG A 104 10.70 23.80 -10.12
CA ARG A 104 10.31 22.40 -10.34
C ARG A 104 8.82 22.19 -10.05
N ALA A 105 8.31 21.07 -10.56
CA ALA A 105 6.99 20.56 -10.21
C ALA A 105 7.08 19.20 -9.50
N TYR A 106 6.09 18.90 -8.68
CA TYR A 106 5.95 17.62 -8.00
C TYR A 106 4.59 17.02 -8.34
N TYR A 107 4.59 15.82 -8.91
CA TYR A 107 3.37 15.04 -9.14
C TYR A 107 3.30 13.97 -8.06
N ILE A 108 2.46 14.20 -7.05
CA ILE A 108 2.41 13.38 -5.84
C ILE A 108 1.11 12.57 -5.85
N CYS A 109 1.19 11.25 -5.93
CA CYS A 109 0.07 10.32 -5.89
C CYS A 109 0.05 9.57 -4.54
N PRO A 110 -0.65 10.07 -3.50
CA PRO A 110 -0.52 9.53 -2.14
C PRO A 110 -1.03 8.10 -1.98
N ARG A 111 -1.94 7.67 -2.86
CA ARG A 111 -2.55 6.34 -2.79
C ARG A 111 -2.85 5.83 -4.19
N ILE A 112 -1.95 5.00 -4.70
CA ILE A 112 -2.14 4.29 -5.97
C ILE A 112 -3.27 3.27 -5.86
N ASN A 113 -3.34 2.54 -4.75
CA ASN A 113 -4.27 1.44 -4.55
C ASN A 113 -5.36 1.80 -3.51
N PRO A 114 -6.35 2.64 -3.88
CA PRO A 114 -7.39 3.03 -2.94
C PRO A 114 -8.24 1.85 -2.47
N ASP A 115 -8.52 0.87 -3.33
CA ASP A 115 -9.40 -0.25 -3.00
C ASP A 115 -8.76 -1.19 -1.99
N GLY A 116 -7.52 -1.59 -2.25
CA GLY A 116 -6.76 -2.46 -1.35
C GLY A 116 -6.56 -1.79 0.01
N ALA A 117 -6.23 -0.50 0.05
CA ALA A 117 -6.10 0.24 1.30
C ALA A 117 -7.42 0.30 2.09
N GLU A 118 -8.55 0.47 1.41
CA GLU A 118 -9.87 0.44 2.05
C GLU A 118 -10.23 -0.95 2.61
N TRP A 119 -9.75 -2.03 1.99
CA TRP A 119 -9.90 -3.38 2.55
C TRP A 119 -8.96 -3.61 3.74
N ALA A 120 -7.73 -3.09 3.68
CA ALA A 120 -6.73 -3.25 4.73
C ALA A 120 -7.05 -2.43 5.99
N LEU A 121 -7.64 -1.24 5.84
CA LEU A 121 -8.01 -0.34 6.95
C LEU A 121 -9.43 -0.55 7.46
N ALA A 122 -10.14 -1.59 7.02
CA ALA A 122 -11.54 -1.81 7.42
C ALA A 122 -11.61 -2.22 8.91
N ASP A 123 -12.77 -2.03 9.54
CA ASP A 123 -12.98 -2.45 10.95
C ASP A 123 -12.66 -3.93 11.15
N VAL A 124 -13.00 -4.76 10.15
CA VAL A 124 -12.50 -6.12 10.00
C VAL A 124 -11.47 -6.12 8.87
N PRO A 125 -10.18 -5.98 9.19
CA PRO A 125 -9.15 -5.81 8.17
C PRO A 125 -9.01 -7.06 7.31
N LYS A 126 -8.68 -6.89 6.03
CA LYS A 126 -8.33 -7.99 5.12
C LYS A 126 -6.84 -7.99 4.81
N ILE A 127 -6.21 -9.16 4.90
CA ILE A 127 -4.83 -9.32 4.43
C ILE A 127 -4.82 -9.43 2.91
N ILE A 128 -4.54 -8.32 2.26
CA ILE A 128 -4.40 -8.21 0.81
C ILE A 128 -3.07 -7.54 0.47
N ARG A 129 -2.42 -8.06 -0.58
CA ARG A 129 -1.12 -7.51 -1.02
C ARG A 129 -1.33 -6.26 -1.87
N SER A 130 -2.11 -6.36 -2.95
CA SER A 130 -2.33 -5.25 -3.88
C SER A 130 -3.79 -5.18 -4.37
N SER A 131 -4.11 -5.60 -5.60
CA SER A 131 -5.42 -5.36 -6.23
C SER A 131 -6.54 -6.20 -5.60
N THR A 132 -7.74 -5.62 -5.47
CA THR A 132 -8.95 -6.33 -4.99
C THR A 132 -9.60 -7.21 -6.06
N ARG A 133 -9.13 -7.12 -7.31
CA ARG A 133 -9.59 -7.96 -8.42
C ARG A 133 -9.27 -9.44 -8.17
N PRO A 134 -10.26 -10.34 -8.28
CA PRO A 134 -10.00 -11.78 -8.30
C PRO A 134 -9.06 -12.15 -9.46
N TYR A 135 -7.94 -12.79 -9.13
CA TYR A 135 -6.93 -13.20 -10.09
C TYR A 135 -5.90 -14.14 -9.42
N PRO A 136 -5.42 -15.20 -10.08
CA PRO A 136 -5.69 -15.59 -11.48
C PRO A 136 -6.98 -16.41 -11.68
N TYR A 137 -7.66 -16.77 -10.59
CA TYR A 137 -8.88 -17.57 -10.61
C TYR A 137 -10.03 -16.82 -9.91
N ASP A 138 -11.26 -17.10 -10.29
CA ASP A 138 -12.49 -16.53 -9.72
C ASP A 138 -13.17 -17.47 -8.71
N GLU A 139 -12.71 -18.72 -8.63
CA GLU A 139 -13.18 -19.77 -7.74
C GLU A 139 -12.92 -19.43 -6.26
N GLU A 140 -13.87 -19.79 -5.39
CA GLU A 140 -13.67 -19.67 -3.95
C GLU A 140 -12.71 -20.75 -3.43
N PRO A 141 -11.75 -20.40 -2.56
CA PRO A 141 -10.91 -21.39 -1.92
C PRO A 141 -11.75 -22.33 -1.03
N VAL A 142 -11.60 -23.64 -1.24
CA VAL A 142 -12.42 -24.66 -0.57
C VAL A 142 -11.83 -25.08 0.79
N GLU A 143 -10.55 -24.86 1.02
CA GLU A 143 -9.83 -25.38 2.19
C GLU A 143 -8.70 -24.46 2.65
N GLY A 144 -8.27 -24.66 3.90
CA GLY A 144 -7.07 -24.04 4.47
C GLY A 144 -7.35 -23.02 5.57
N LEU A 145 -6.27 -22.52 6.15
CA LEU A 145 -6.26 -21.45 7.13
C LEU A 145 -6.56 -20.12 6.42
N ARG A 146 -7.76 -19.60 6.65
CA ARG A 146 -8.17 -18.25 6.25
C ARG A 146 -7.77 -17.29 7.36
N GLN A 147 -6.91 -16.33 7.02
CA GLN A 147 -6.52 -15.28 7.97
C GLN A 147 -7.70 -14.35 8.20
N GLU A 148 -8.03 -14.14 9.45
CA GLU A 148 -9.05 -13.19 9.87
C GLU A 148 -8.81 -12.82 11.33
N ASP A 149 -9.33 -11.66 11.70
CA ASP A 149 -9.45 -11.22 13.09
C ASP A 149 -10.56 -12.05 13.75
N VAL A 150 -10.18 -13.03 14.57
CA VAL A 150 -11.09 -14.03 15.15
C VAL A 150 -11.77 -13.48 16.40
N ASP A 151 -11.11 -12.57 17.12
CA ASP A 151 -11.62 -11.99 18.37
C ASP A 151 -12.21 -10.58 18.24
N GLY A 152 -12.03 -9.93 17.08
CA GLY A 152 -12.62 -8.65 16.72
C GLY A 152 -11.93 -7.45 17.36
N ASP A 153 -10.64 -7.58 17.72
CA ASP A 153 -9.87 -6.48 18.32
C ASP A 153 -9.29 -5.49 17.31
N GLY A 154 -9.53 -5.70 16.01
CA GLY A 154 -9.04 -4.91 14.90
C GLY A 154 -7.61 -5.26 14.50
N ARG A 155 -7.04 -6.36 15.01
CA ARG A 155 -5.69 -6.83 14.70
C ARG A 155 -5.76 -8.28 14.23
N MET A 156 -4.88 -8.62 13.30
CA MET A 156 -4.63 -10.00 12.92
C MET A 156 -3.21 -10.35 13.33
N LEU A 157 -3.08 -11.17 14.38
CA LEU A 157 -1.79 -11.48 14.99
C LEU A 157 -1.27 -12.86 14.59
N LEU A 158 -0.14 -13.25 15.19
CA LEU A 158 0.38 -14.61 15.11
C LEU A 158 -0.03 -15.37 16.37
N MET A 159 -0.61 -16.55 16.19
CA MET A 159 -0.99 -17.49 17.23
C MET A 159 0.14 -18.45 17.57
N ARG A 160 0.30 -18.73 18.87
CA ARG A 160 1.18 -19.78 19.40
C ARG A 160 0.37 -21.04 19.65
N VAL A 161 0.58 -22.08 18.85
CA VAL A 161 -0.10 -23.36 19.01
C VAL A 161 0.88 -24.36 19.59
N ALA A 162 0.60 -24.86 20.80
CA ALA A 162 1.44 -25.86 21.45
C ALA A 162 1.55 -27.12 20.58
N ASP A 163 2.78 -27.52 20.28
CA ASP A 163 3.08 -28.73 19.50
C ASP A 163 4.44 -29.25 19.94
N PRO A 164 4.55 -30.49 20.46
CA PRO A 164 5.85 -31.12 20.79
C PRO A 164 6.84 -31.18 19.61
N ASN A 165 6.34 -31.13 18.38
CA ASN A 165 7.15 -31.10 17.16
C ASN A 165 7.31 -29.68 16.58
N GLY A 166 6.88 -28.66 17.32
CA GLY A 166 6.99 -27.26 16.93
C GLY A 166 8.44 -26.80 16.77
N GLY A 167 8.66 -25.89 15.82
CA GLY A 167 9.97 -25.33 15.52
C GLY A 167 10.37 -24.13 16.40
N TRP A 168 9.49 -23.70 17.31
CA TRP A 168 9.65 -22.49 18.10
C TRP A 168 9.51 -22.77 19.59
N LYS A 169 10.25 -22.02 20.41
CA LYS A 169 10.10 -21.95 21.87
C LYS A 169 10.04 -20.50 22.31
N ILE A 170 9.51 -20.26 23.51
CA ILE A 170 9.48 -18.92 24.10
C ILE A 170 10.92 -18.45 24.34
N SER A 171 11.22 -17.20 23.99
CA SER A 171 12.51 -16.59 24.32
C SER A 171 12.69 -16.53 25.84
N PRO A 172 13.84 -16.96 26.40
CA PRO A 172 14.11 -16.86 27.84
C PRO A 172 14.22 -15.41 28.32
N ASP A 173 14.59 -14.49 27.42
CA ASP A 173 14.83 -13.08 27.76
C ASP A 173 13.56 -12.22 27.69
N GLU A 174 12.63 -12.57 26.81
CA GLU A 174 11.39 -11.83 26.58
C GLU A 174 10.25 -12.80 26.20
N PRO A 175 9.34 -13.13 27.13
CA PRO A 175 8.32 -14.16 26.93
C PRO A 175 7.31 -13.91 25.78
N ARG A 176 7.25 -12.67 25.27
CA ARG A 176 6.44 -12.33 24.08
C ARG A 176 7.09 -12.73 22.77
N LEU A 177 8.41 -12.93 22.75
CA LEU A 177 9.17 -13.30 21.57
C LEU A 177 9.35 -14.82 21.46
N MET A 178 9.48 -15.29 20.22
CA MET A 178 9.71 -16.70 19.90
C MET A 178 11.10 -16.85 19.29
N VAL A 179 11.83 -17.88 19.72
CA VAL A 179 13.13 -18.25 19.16
C VAL A 179 13.05 -19.63 18.54
N ARG A 180 13.88 -19.86 17.50
CA ARG A 180 14.00 -21.19 16.89
C ARG A 180 14.49 -22.18 17.94
N ARG A 181 13.84 -23.34 17.99
CA ARG A 181 14.33 -24.53 18.71
C ARG A 181 15.63 -25.03 18.07
N ALA A 182 16.58 -25.52 18.86
CA ALA A 182 17.79 -26.13 18.31
C ALA A 182 17.47 -27.52 17.70
N PRO A 183 18.15 -27.95 16.62
CA PRO A 183 17.82 -29.20 15.92
C PRO A 183 17.84 -30.46 16.79
N ASP A 184 18.66 -30.48 17.84
CA ASP A 184 18.89 -31.59 18.77
C ASP A 184 18.11 -31.46 20.09
N GLU A 185 17.43 -30.33 20.32
CA GLU A 185 16.67 -30.06 21.53
C GLU A 185 15.44 -30.97 21.61
N SER A 186 15.14 -31.57 22.77
CA SER A 186 13.92 -32.37 22.96
C SER A 186 13.37 -32.24 24.39
N GLY A 187 12.11 -32.62 24.59
CA GLY A 187 11.45 -32.61 25.92
C GLY A 187 11.01 -31.24 26.44
N GLY A 188 11.22 -30.15 25.67
CA GLY A 188 10.73 -28.81 25.99
C GLY A 188 9.29 -28.55 25.54
N GLN A 189 8.76 -27.38 25.94
CA GLN A 189 7.49 -26.88 25.41
C GLN A 189 7.75 -26.11 24.12
N TYR A 190 7.22 -26.64 23.02
CA TYR A 190 7.40 -26.06 21.68
C TYR A 190 6.07 -25.65 21.07
N TYR A 191 6.18 -24.82 20.03
CA TYR A 191 5.06 -24.18 19.39
C TYR A 191 5.21 -24.18 17.87
N ARG A 192 4.07 -24.28 17.18
CA ARG A 192 3.90 -23.76 15.83
C ARG A 192 3.45 -22.30 15.93
N ILE A 193 3.93 -21.49 15.01
CA ILE A 193 3.47 -20.11 14.84
C ILE A 193 2.61 -20.08 13.59
N LEU A 194 1.35 -19.71 13.76
CA LEU A 194 0.38 -19.62 12.67
C LEU A 194 -0.22 -18.22 12.67
N PRO A 195 -0.62 -17.68 11.51
CA PRO A 195 -1.51 -16.54 11.48
C PRO A 195 -2.80 -16.82 12.25
N GLU A 196 -3.33 -15.80 12.88
CA GLU A 196 -4.70 -15.81 13.37
C GLU A 196 -5.68 -16.09 12.24
N GLY A 197 -6.67 -16.94 12.51
CA GLY A 197 -7.67 -17.30 11.52
C GLY A 197 -8.47 -18.55 11.82
N ARG A 198 -9.32 -18.93 10.86
CA ARG A 198 -10.10 -20.18 10.88
C ARG A 198 -9.58 -21.16 9.83
N ILE A 199 -9.55 -22.44 10.21
CA ILE A 199 -9.13 -23.52 9.32
C ILE A 199 -10.37 -24.23 8.80
N ASP A 200 -10.61 -24.12 7.50
CA ASP A 200 -11.67 -24.84 6.81
C ASP A 200 -11.16 -26.21 6.35
N ASN A 201 -11.97 -27.26 6.55
CA ASN A 201 -11.68 -28.65 6.16
C ASN A 201 -10.37 -29.23 6.73
N TYR A 202 -10.14 -29.04 8.03
CA TYR A 202 -8.94 -29.58 8.69
C TYR A 202 -8.91 -31.12 8.70
N ASP A 203 -7.86 -31.70 8.12
CA ASP A 203 -7.62 -33.15 8.05
C ASP A 203 -7.02 -33.77 9.35
N GLY A 204 -6.82 -32.94 10.38
CA GLY A 204 -6.20 -33.35 11.65
C GLY A 204 -4.67 -33.33 11.65
N ILE A 205 -4.02 -33.02 10.53
CA ILE A 205 -2.56 -33.13 10.36
C ILE A 205 -1.98 -31.87 9.72
N THR A 206 -2.51 -31.49 8.57
CA THR A 206 -1.97 -30.50 7.65
C THR A 206 -2.69 -29.16 7.79
N ILE A 207 -1.92 -28.10 8.02
CA ILE A 207 -2.44 -26.72 8.02
C ILE A 207 -1.82 -26.02 6.81
N ARG A 208 -2.61 -25.85 5.75
CA ARG A 208 -2.23 -25.07 4.56
C ARG A 208 -2.86 -23.71 4.64
N MET A 209 -2.16 -22.67 4.18
CA MET A 209 -2.79 -21.37 3.98
C MET A 209 -3.84 -21.49 2.88
N GLN A 210 -4.99 -20.86 3.10
CA GLN A 210 -6.00 -20.72 2.07
C GLN A 210 -5.40 -19.98 0.86
N ARG A 211 -5.75 -20.41 -0.36
CA ARG A 211 -5.32 -19.72 -1.58
C ARG A 211 -5.89 -18.30 -1.60
N LYS A 212 -5.07 -17.33 -2.00
CA LYS A 212 -5.53 -15.94 -2.12
C LYS A 212 -6.30 -15.78 -3.42
N LYS A 213 -7.58 -15.40 -3.33
CA LYS A 213 -8.40 -15.05 -4.49
C LYS A 213 -7.92 -13.77 -5.16
N GLN A 214 -7.47 -12.80 -4.37
CA GLN A 214 -6.85 -11.55 -4.82
C GLN A 214 -5.33 -11.69 -4.83
N GLY A 215 -4.81 -12.34 -5.88
CA GLY A 215 -3.39 -12.66 -6.02
C GLY A 215 -2.57 -11.64 -6.80
N LEU A 216 -3.20 -10.66 -7.45
CA LEU A 216 -2.52 -9.72 -8.33
C LEU A 216 -1.70 -8.69 -7.54
N ASP A 217 -0.42 -8.57 -7.89
CA ASP A 217 0.50 -7.57 -7.38
C ASP A 217 0.69 -6.41 -8.38
N LEU A 218 0.18 -5.22 -8.03
CA LEU A 218 0.30 -4.02 -8.85
C LEU A 218 1.77 -3.68 -9.18
N ASN A 219 2.72 -3.96 -8.28
CA ASN A 219 4.15 -3.73 -8.51
C ASN A 219 4.82 -4.83 -9.35
N ARG A 220 4.04 -5.75 -9.93
CA ARG A 220 4.42 -6.73 -10.96
C ARG A 220 3.71 -6.51 -12.28
N ASN A 221 2.77 -5.56 -12.32
CA ASN A 221 1.92 -5.32 -13.48
C ASN A 221 2.51 -4.27 -14.44
N PHE A 222 3.61 -3.59 -14.11
CA PHE A 222 4.21 -2.60 -15.02
C PHE A 222 4.80 -3.22 -16.30
N PRO A 223 4.87 -2.48 -17.44
CA PRO A 223 5.43 -2.96 -18.70
C PRO A 223 6.90 -3.41 -18.66
N MET A 224 7.70 -2.85 -17.75
CA MET A 224 9.11 -3.19 -17.63
C MET A 224 9.26 -4.55 -16.93
N GLY A 225 9.84 -5.53 -17.64
CA GLY A 225 10.17 -6.82 -17.04
C GLY A 225 8.94 -7.67 -16.69
N TRP A 226 7.78 -7.36 -17.27
CA TRP A 226 6.56 -8.15 -17.10
C TRP A 226 6.75 -9.59 -17.60
N ARG A 227 6.15 -10.55 -16.88
CA ARG A 227 6.20 -11.98 -17.21
C ARG A 227 4.84 -12.62 -16.95
N THR A 228 4.60 -13.76 -17.58
CA THR A 228 3.35 -14.53 -17.43
C THR A 228 3.28 -15.24 -16.07
N GLU A 229 2.09 -15.69 -15.65
CA GLU A 229 1.90 -16.38 -14.35
C GLU A 229 2.81 -17.58 -14.11
N GLY A 230 3.25 -18.28 -15.16
CA GLY A 230 4.17 -19.40 -15.04
C GLY A 230 5.59 -19.00 -14.61
N GLU A 231 5.96 -17.73 -14.82
CA GLU A 231 7.29 -17.19 -14.52
C GLU A 231 7.28 -16.19 -13.36
N GLN A 232 6.17 -15.46 -13.19
CA GLN A 232 5.98 -14.48 -12.14
C GLN A 232 4.50 -14.43 -11.75
N SER A 233 4.19 -14.91 -10.55
CA SER A 233 2.82 -14.92 -10.10
C SER A 233 2.30 -13.50 -9.78
N GLY A 234 1.02 -13.27 -10.10
CA GLY A 234 0.31 -12.05 -9.76
C GLY A 234 0.65 -10.87 -10.66
N ALA A 235 1.26 -11.09 -11.83
CA ALA A 235 1.63 -10.01 -12.75
C ALA A 235 0.44 -9.51 -13.60
N GLY A 236 -0.72 -10.15 -13.48
CA GLY A 236 -1.90 -9.87 -14.29
C GLY A 236 -1.82 -10.50 -15.69
N PRO A 237 -2.92 -10.48 -16.47
CA PRO A 237 -2.99 -11.14 -17.78
C PRO A 237 -2.13 -10.48 -18.87
N TYR A 238 -1.79 -9.20 -18.72
CA TYR A 238 -0.90 -8.43 -19.61
C TYR A 238 -0.38 -7.19 -18.85
N PRO A 239 0.69 -6.53 -19.33
CA PRO A 239 1.22 -5.37 -18.63
C PRO A 239 0.23 -4.21 -18.57
N ALA A 240 0.13 -3.57 -17.40
CA ALA A 240 -0.81 -2.55 -17.00
C ALA A 240 -2.27 -2.99 -17.23
N SER A 241 -2.58 -4.27 -16.98
CA SER A 241 -3.96 -4.77 -17.00
C SER A 241 -4.82 -4.18 -15.89
N GLU A 242 -4.21 -3.75 -14.79
CA GLU A 242 -4.92 -3.11 -13.70
C GLU A 242 -5.09 -1.62 -13.95
N PRO A 243 -6.29 -1.09 -13.73
CA PRO A 243 -6.59 0.30 -14.04
C PRO A 243 -5.75 1.28 -13.19
N GLU A 244 -5.35 0.90 -11.98
CA GLU A 244 -4.46 1.68 -11.12
C GLU A 244 -3.06 1.86 -11.75
N VAL A 245 -2.49 0.75 -12.21
CA VAL A 245 -1.16 0.76 -12.85
C VAL A 245 -1.25 1.43 -14.22
N ARG A 246 -2.34 1.23 -14.95
CA ARG A 246 -2.56 1.92 -16.22
C ARG A 246 -2.63 3.43 -16.06
N ALA A 247 -3.37 3.93 -15.06
CA ALA A 247 -3.47 5.36 -14.78
C ALA A 247 -2.09 6.00 -14.58
N ILE A 248 -1.19 5.33 -13.85
CA ILE A 248 0.18 5.80 -13.65
C ILE A 248 0.98 5.75 -14.95
N VAL A 249 0.94 4.64 -15.68
CA VAL A 249 1.67 4.47 -16.94
C VAL A 249 1.27 5.55 -17.94
N ASP A 250 -0.04 5.76 -18.10
CA ASP A 250 -0.59 6.75 -19.03
C ASP A 250 -0.23 8.18 -18.58
N PHE A 251 -0.30 8.46 -17.28
CA PHE A 251 0.13 9.76 -16.74
C PHE A 251 1.62 10.00 -17.01
N ILE A 252 2.50 9.09 -16.60
CA ILE A 252 3.96 9.27 -16.78
C ILE A 252 4.31 9.40 -18.27
N ALA A 253 3.70 8.59 -19.15
CA ALA A 253 3.94 8.66 -20.58
C ALA A 253 3.50 10.00 -21.20
N ALA A 254 2.46 10.63 -20.67
CA ALA A 254 1.96 11.93 -21.13
C ALA A 254 2.74 13.14 -20.58
N HIS A 255 3.62 12.94 -19.59
CA HIS A 255 4.34 14.02 -18.89
C HIS A 255 5.86 13.88 -19.11
N PRO A 256 6.39 14.30 -20.28
CA PRO A 256 7.81 14.16 -20.62
C PRO A 256 8.72 15.05 -19.76
N ASN A 257 8.16 15.96 -18.97
CA ASN A 257 8.90 16.79 -18.04
C ASN A 257 9.30 16.05 -16.74
N ILE A 258 8.82 14.81 -16.52
CA ILE A 258 9.22 13.98 -15.39
C ILE A 258 10.66 13.50 -15.58
N THR A 259 11.55 13.89 -14.66
CA THR A 259 12.99 13.56 -14.73
C THR A 259 13.43 12.52 -13.70
N GLY A 260 12.54 12.12 -12.79
CA GLY A 260 12.81 11.12 -11.76
C GLY A 260 11.54 10.73 -11.00
N GLY A 261 11.62 9.64 -10.24
CA GLY A 261 10.50 9.12 -9.47
C GLY A 261 10.94 8.54 -8.12
N VAL A 262 10.08 8.66 -7.11
CA VAL A 262 10.21 8.01 -5.80
C VAL A 262 8.91 7.28 -5.49
N ALA A 263 8.98 5.96 -5.31
CA ALA A 263 7.85 5.14 -4.89
C ALA A 263 8.07 4.67 -3.45
N PHE A 264 7.16 5.05 -2.54
CA PHE A 264 7.21 4.65 -1.13
C PHE A 264 6.49 3.33 -0.91
N HIS A 265 7.14 2.44 -0.15
CA HIS A 265 6.68 1.11 0.26
C HIS A 265 6.85 0.96 1.78
#